data_AF-A0A382NKD2-F1
#
_entry.id   AF-A0A382NKD2-F1
#
_cell.length_a   1.000
_cell.length_b   1.000
_cell.length_c   1.000
_cell.angle_alpha   90.00
_cell.angle_beta   90.00
_cell.angle_gamma   90.00
#
_symmetry.space_group_name_H-M   'P 1'
#
loop_
_entity.id
_entity.type
_entity.pdbx_description
1 polymer ?
#
loop_
_entity_poly.entity_id
_entity_poly.type
_entity_poly.pdbx_seq_one_letter_code
_entity_poly.pdbx_strand_id
1 'polypeptide(L)'
;MAKRFVGRVERVAHYFIVFRLTPERTNAPATTDEPLYITRQIMISLPILLTAYRSGWFPMPGPSGTMVWHAPDLRGILPIDRFRVSRRLTRVLRSHKFDITFDRAFNQVIVGCASRGVEGDWINGEIIETYSALHDAGFAHSVEVWCGGEL
;
A
#
# COMPACT_ATOMS: atom_id res chain seq x y z
N MET A 1 -24.36 17.75 31.78
CA MET A 1 -24.56 16.45 31.09
C MET A 1 -23.33 16.11 30.25
N ALA A 2 -22.47 15.23 30.75
CA ALA A 2 -21.26 14.79 30.06
C ALA A 2 -21.58 13.58 29.16
N LYS A 3 -21.59 13.76 27.84
CA LYS A 3 -21.61 12.63 26.90
C LYS A 3 -20.21 12.05 26.78
N ARG A 4 -19.97 11.01 27.57
CA ARG A 4 -18.80 10.14 27.54
C ARG A 4 -18.82 9.36 26.22
N PHE A 5 -18.15 9.88 25.20
CA PHE A 5 -17.94 9.16 23.94
C PHE A 5 -16.80 8.16 24.14
N VAL A 6 -17.14 6.94 24.57
CA VAL A 6 -16.26 5.76 24.45
C VAL A 6 -16.32 5.34 22.98
N GLY A 7 -15.60 6.06 22.13
CA GLY A 7 -15.39 5.65 20.74
C GLY A 7 -14.21 4.69 20.70
N ARG A 8 -14.52 3.40 20.50
CA ARG A 8 -13.54 2.39 20.06
C ARG A 8 -12.84 2.97 18.83
N VAL A 9 -11.54 3.22 18.92
CA VAL A 9 -10.74 3.57 17.75
C VAL A 9 -10.56 2.27 16.99
N GLU A 10 -11.52 1.96 16.12
CA GLU A 10 -11.35 0.89 15.15
C GLU A 10 -10.19 1.28 14.23
N ARG A 11 -9.23 0.36 14.17
CA ARG A 11 -7.95 0.44 13.48
C ARG A 11 -8.08 1.08 12.10
N VAL A 12 -7.66 2.34 11.98
CA VAL A 12 -7.37 2.95 10.68
C VAL A 12 -5.87 2.94 10.52
N ALA A 13 -5.35 1.92 9.84
CA ALA A 13 -4.00 1.98 9.28
C ALA A 13 -4.15 1.91 7.76
N HIS A 14 -4.04 3.06 7.11
CA HIS A 14 -3.81 3.14 5.68
C HIS A 14 -2.30 3.00 5.48
N TYR A 15 -1.82 1.79 5.22
CA TYR A 15 -0.45 1.58 4.77
C TYR A 15 -0.46 1.65 3.24
N PHE A 16 -0.05 2.80 2.71
CA PHE A 16 0.31 2.92 1.29
C PHE A 16 1.77 2.50 1.16
N ILE A 17 2.05 1.58 0.25
CA ILE A 17 3.42 1.39 -0.25
C ILE A 17 3.75 2.68 -1.01
N VAL A 18 4.59 3.54 -0.42
CA VAL A 18 4.95 4.84 -1.00
C VAL A 18 6.11 4.62 -1.97
N PHE A 19 5.79 4.47 -3.25
CA PHE A 19 6.79 4.50 -4.31
C PHE A 19 7.15 5.94 -4.67
N ARG A 20 8.44 6.29 -4.54
CA ARG A 20 8.96 7.56 -5.07
C ARG A 20 9.09 7.44 -6.59
N LEU A 21 8.09 7.91 -7.32
CA LEU A 21 8.15 8.00 -8.78
C LEU A 21 8.90 9.27 -9.21
N THR A 22 9.94 9.10 -10.03
CA THR A 22 10.62 10.21 -10.74
C THR A 22 9.76 10.71 -11.92
N PRO A 23 9.90 11.96 -12.38
CA PRO A 23 8.88 12.63 -13.20
C PRO A 23 8.81 12.19 -14.67
N GLU A 24 9.60 11.23 -15.14
CA GLU A 24 9.71 10.97 -16.58
C GLU A 24 8.73 9.89 -17.03
N ARG A 25 7.54 10.34 -17.46
CA ARG A 25 6.63 9.58 -18.31
C ARG A 25 7.21 9.56 -19.73
N THR A 26 7.68 8.42 -20.21
CA THR A 26 7.79 8.16 -21.65
C THR A 26 6.75 7.11 -22.04
N ASN A 27 5.62 7.62 -22.55
CA ASN A 27 4.67 6.98 -23.46
C ASN A 27 4.27 5.52 -23.14
N ALA A 28 3.32 5.34 -22.21
CA ALA A 28 2.45 4.17 -22.21
C ALA A 28 1.25 4.45 -23.15
N PRO A 29 0.87 3.53 -24.05
CA PRO A 29 -0.29 3.71 -24.91
C PRO A 29 -1.59 3.72 -24.08
N ALA A 30 -2.54 4.57 -24.50
CA ALA A 30 -3.86 4.66 -23.88
C ALA A 30 -4.67 3.40 -24.19
N THR A 31 -5.17 2.71 -23.15
CA THR A 31 -6.17 1.64 -23.32
C THR A 31 -6.94 1.38 -22.01
N THR A 32 -8.27 1.52 -22.15
CA THR A 32 -9.46 0.98 -21.44
C THR A 32 -9.34 0.45 -20.01
N ASP A 33 -10.37 0.71 -19.19
CA ASP A 33 -10.62 0.21 -17.81
C ASP A 33 -10.62 -1.34 -17.63
N GLU A 34 -10.21 -2.10 -18.64
CA GLU A 34 -10.09 -3.56 -18.62
C GLU A 34 -8.61 -3.96 -18.43
N PRO A 35 -8.31 -5.00 -17.64
CA PRO A 35 -6.94 -5.42 -17.40
C PRO A 35 -6.23 -5.87 -18.68
N LEU A 36 -5.13 -5.19 -18.99
CA LEU A 36 -4.47 -5.31 -20.30
C LEU A 36 -3.56 -6.55 -20.43
N TYR A 37 -3.16 -7.18 -19.30
CA TYR A 37 -2.38 -8.43 -19.32
C TYR A 37 -2.71 -9.31 -18.10
N ILE A 38 -3.14 -10.55 -18.36
CA ILE A 38 -3.29 -11.62 -17.35
C ILE A 38 -2.01 -12.45 -17.40
N THR A 39 -1.25 -12.48 -16.31
CA THR A 39 -0.15 -13.43 -16.19
C THR A 39 -0.61 -14.59 -15.32
N ARG A 40 -0.41 -15.83 -15.79
CA ARG A 40 -0.54 -17.02 -14.94
C ARG A 40 0.73 -17.28 -14.11
N GLN A 41 1.55 -16.25 -13.91
CA GLN A 41 2.83 -16.40 -13.23
C GLN A 41 2.61 -16.37 -11.72
N ILE A 42 3.10 -17.41 -11.05
CA ILE A 42 2.95 -17.71 -9.61
C ILE A 42 3.78 -16.75 -8.72
N MET A 43 4.77 -16.07 -9.28
CA MET A 43 5.60 -15.07 -8.60
C MET A 43 6.17 -14.08 -9.62
N ILE A 44 6.13 -12.78 -9.32
CA ILE A 44 6.65 -11.74 -10.20
C ILE A 44 8.13 -11.50 -9.83
N SER A 45 9.03 -11.66 -10.79
CA SER A 45 10.44 -11.39 -10.54
C SER A 45 10.68 -9.90 -10.28
N LEU A 46 11.65 -9.60 -9.41
CA LEU A 46 12.02 -8.24 -9.03
C LEU A 46 12.27 -7.31 -10.24
N PRO A 47 13.04 -7.70 -11.29
CA PRO A 47 13.27 -6.83 -12.45
C PRO A 47 11.99 -6.50 -13.23
N ILE A 48 11.06 -7.46 -13.33
CA ILE A 48 9.77 -7.25 -14.00
C ILE A 48 8.93 -6.26 -13.20
N LEU A 49 8.84 -6.46 -11.88
CA LEU A 49 8.05 -5.60 -11.01
C LEU A 49 8.56 -4.15 -11.02
N LEU A 50 9.88 -3.96 -10.91
CA LEU A 50 10.50 -2.64 -10.98
C LEU A 50 10.27 -1.97 -12.34
N THR A 51 10.39 -2.73 -13.43
CA THR A 51 10.12 -2.21 -14.78
C THR A 51 8.66 -1.78 -14.93
N ALA A 52 7.73 -2.59 -14.43
CA ALA A 52 6.31 -2.25 -14.43
C ALA A 52 6.03 -0.96 -13.67
N TYR A 53 6.53 -0.84 -12.42
CA TYR A 53 6.34 0.38 -11.61
C TYR A 53 6.90 1.63 -12.29
N ARG A 54 8.09 1.55 -12.90
CA ARG A 54 8.70 2.65 -13.66
C ARG A 54 7.85 3.08 -14.84
N SER A 55 7.18 2.13 -15.49
CA SER A 55 6.25 2.38 -16.60
C SER A 55 4.84 2.75 -16.13
N GLY A 56 4.59 2.86 -14.82
CA GLY A 56 3.31 3.21 -14.26
C GLY A 56 2.33 2.05 -14.08
N TRP A 57 2.75 0.82 -14.33
CA TRP A 57 1.97 -0.41 -14.13
C TRP A 57 2.12 -0.93 -12.71
N PHE A 58 1.09 -1.57 -12.18
CA PHE A 58 1.14 -2.26 -10.89
C PHE A 58 0.29 -3.52 -10.90
N PRO A 59 0.68 -4.56 -10.15
CA PRO A 59 -0.05 -5.82 -10.14
C PRO A 59 -1.10 -5.85 -9.01
N MET A 60 -2.26 -6.44 -9.29
CA MET A 60 -3.28 -6.83 -8.31
C MET A 60 -3.82 -8.21 -8.70
N PRO A 61 -4.24 -9.08 -7.79
CA PRO A 61 -4.92 -10.31 -8.19
C PRO A 61 -6.32 -10.01 -8.75
N GLY A 62 -6.67 -10.77 -9.77
CA GLY A 62 -8.02 -10.82 -10.32
C GLY A 62 -8.94 -11.77 -9.53
N PRO A 63 -10.21 -11.89 -9.96
CA PRO A 63 -11.24 -12.67 -9.26
C PRO A 63 -10.91 -14.16 -9.06
N SER A 64 -10.06 -14.73 -9.91
CA SER A 64 -9.63 -16.13 -9.85
C SER A 64 -8.31 -16.35 -9.11
N GLY A 65 -7.79 -15.30 -8.45
CA GLY A 65 -6.46 -15.31 -7.82
C GLY A 65 -5.29 -15.19 -8.80
N THR A 66 -5.55 -15.06 -10.10
CA THR A 66 -4.48 -14.81 -11.09
C THR A 66 -3.98 -13.39 -10.99
N MET A 67 -2.68 -13.18 -11.16
CA MET A 67 -2.07 -11.86 -11.15
C MET A 67 -2.42 -11.06 -12.41
N VAL A 68 -2.93 -9.85 -12.19
CA VAL A 68 -3.43 -8.94 -13.22
C VAL A 68 -2.67 -7.62 -13.16
N TRP A 69 -2.23 -7.12 -14.32
CA TRP A 69 -1.53 -5.84 -14.42
C TRP A 69 -2.50 -4.69 -14.71
N HIS A 70 -2.37 -3.62 -13.94
CA HIS A 70 -3.20 -2.42 -14.04
C HIS A 70 -2.37 -1.19 -14.39
N ALA A 71 -2.89 -0.37 -15.29
CA ALA A 71 -2.34 0.93 -15.67
C ALA A 71 -3.49 1.88 -16.01
N PRO A 72 -4.19 2.43 -15.00
CA PRO A 72 -5.37 3.25 -15.23
C PRO A 72 -4.99 4.56 -15.91
N ASP A 73 -5.81 5.00 -16.86
CA ASP A 73 -5.67 6.29 -17.54
C ASP A 73 -5.73 7.46 -16.52
N LEU A 74 -6.68 7.37 -15.58
CA LEU A 74 -6.79 8.27 -14.44
C LEU A 74 -6.15 7.64 -13.20
N ARG A 75 -5.02 8.18 -12.78
CA ARG A 75 -4.29 7.69 -11.61
C ARG A 75 -4.54 8.56 -10.38
N GLY A 76 -5.00 7.93 -9.31
CA GLY A 76 -5.04 8.56 -7.99
C GLY A 76 -3.63 8.90 -7.51
N ILE A 77 -3.40 10.17 -7.21
CA ILE A 77 -2.15 10.66 -6.62
C ILE A 77 -2.46 11.46 -5.35
N LEU A 78 -1.54 11.42 -4.38
CA LEU A 78 -1.60 12.22 -3.16
C LEU A 78 -0.40 13.19 -3.13
N PRO A 79 -0.57 14.45 -3.59
CA PRO A 79 0.49 15.44 -3.52
C PRO A 79 0.83 15.77 -2.07
N ILE A 80 2.03 15.39 -1.63
CA ILE A 80 2.46 15.51 -0.22
C ILE A 80 2.58 16.98 0.20
N ASP A 81 2.99 17.85 -0.72
CA ASP A 81 3.08 19.30 -0.54
C ASP A 81 1.72 19.95 -0.26
N ARG A 82 0.62 19.30 -0.68
CA ARG A 82 -0.76 19.78 -0.51
C ARG A 82 -1.57 18.94 0.46
N PHE A 83 -0.96 17.95 1.11
CA PHE A 83 -1.67 17.07 2.02
C PHE A 83 -2.16 17.84 3.24
N ARG A 84 -3.50 17.89 3.41
CA ARG A 84 -4.12 18.59 4.53
C ARG A 84 -4.33 17.65 5.71
N VAL A 85 -3.51 17.83 6.75
CA VAL A 85 -3.71 17.15 8.03
C VAL A 85 -4.93 17.71 8.75
N SER A 86 -5.89 16.85 9.09
CA SER A 86 -7.07 17.29 9.84
C SER A 86 -6.70 17.69 11.27
N ARG A 87 -7.41 18.68 11.84
CA ARG A 87 -7.21 19.12 13.23
C ARG A 87 -7.32 17.98 14.24
N ARG A 88 -8.14 16.97 13.96
CA ARG A 88 -8.29 15.77 14.80
C ARG A 88 -7.02 14.92 14.73
N LEU A 89 -6.50 14.66 13.54
CA LEU A 89 -5.26 13.91 13.36
C LEU A 89 -4.08 14.63 14.02
N THR A 90 -3.96 15.96 13.85
CA THR A 90 -2.92 16.75 14.53
C THR A 90 -2.97 16.59 16.05
N ARG A 91 -4.16 16.58 16.66
CA ARG A 91 -4.31 16.36 18.11
C ARG A 91 -3.84 14.97 18.53
N VAL A 92 -4.15 13.95 17.73
CA VAL A 92 -3.74 12.56 18.00
C VAL A 92 -2.21 12.44 17.91
N LEU A 93 -1.59 13.02 16.87
CA LEU A 93 -0.13 13.00 16.73
C LEU A 93 0.57 13.71 17.89
N ARG A 94 0.02 14.84 18.35
CA ARG A 94 0.55 15.59 19.51
C ARG A 94 0.34 14.91 20.86
N SER A 95 -0.49 13.86 20.95
CA SER A 95 -0.68 13.16 22.22
C SER A 95 0.44 12.16 22.52
N HIS A 96 1.41 11.99 21.62
CA HIS A 96 2.54 11.05 21.76
C HIS A 96 2.09 9.64 22.17
N LYS A 97 0.90 9.24 21.71
CA LYS A 97 0.33 7.93 22.01
C LYS A 97 0.93 6.82 21.13
N PHE A 98 1.46 7.21 19.97
CA PHE A 98 1.95 6.29 18.97
C PHE A 98 3.42 6.55 18.67
N ASP A 99 4.18 5.47 18.57
CA ASP A 99 5.54 5.51 18.04
C ASP A 99 5.49 5.16 16.55
N ILE A 100 6.21 5.92 15.73
CA ILE A 100 6.26 5.71 14.28
C ILE A 100 7.65 5.23 13.92
N THR A 101 7.74 4.11 13.22
CA THR A 101 9.00 3.60 12.69
C THR A 101 8.88 3.32 11.19
N PHE A 102 10.02 3.05 10.57
CA PHE A 102 10.12 2.70 9.17
C PHE A 102 10.95 1.43 9.04
N ASP A 103 10.54 0.54 8.15
CA ASP A 103 11.27 -0.67 7.77
C ASP A 103 11.66 -1.58 8.94
N ARG A 104 10.93 -1.52 10.07
CA ARG A 104 11.21 -2.36 11.24
C ARG A 104 10.41 -3.65 11.26
N ALA A 105 9.23 -3.67 10.63
CA ALA A 105 8.35 -4.83 10.67
C ALA A 105 7.53 -5.00 9.38
N PHE A 106 8.18 -4.89 8.22
CA PHE A 106 7.53 -4.98 6.90
C PHE A 106 6.59 -6.19 6.77
N ASN A 107 7.06 -7.38 7.13
CA ASN A 107 6.27 -8.61 7.05
C ASN A 107 5.03 -8.58 7.95
N GLN A 108 5.12 -7.97 9.14
CA GLN A 108 3.95 -7.83 10.01
C GLN A 108 2.95 -6.83 9.43
N VAL A 109 3.43 -5.75 8.81
CA VAL A 109 2.59 -4.74 8.15
C VAL A 109 1.83 -5.36 6.98
N ILE A 110 2.50 -6.03 6.05
CA ILE A 110 1.85 -6.58 4.84
C ILE A 110 0.85 -7.69 5.19
N VAL A 111 1.16 -8.55 6.17
CA VAL A 111 0.23 -9.56 6.68
C VAL A 111 -0.97 -8.90 7.39
N GLY A 112 -0.73 -7.86 8.20
CA GLY A 112 -1.78 -7.09 8.84
C GLY A 112 -2.66 -6.28 7.87
N CYS A 113 -2.17 -5.99 6.66
CA CYS A 113 -2.96 -5.45 5.56
C CYS A 113 -3.83 -6.52 4.89
N ALA A 114 -3.31 -7.73 4.71
CA ALA A 114 -4.05 -8.86 4.14
C ALA A 114 -5.26 -9.27 5.00
N SER A 115 -5.16 -9.19 6.33
CA SER A 115 -6.16 -9.74 7.24
C SER A 115 -7.38 -8.83 7.51
N ARG A 116 -7.62 -7.76 6.73
CA ARG A 116 -8.60 -6.71 7.09
C ARG A 116 -9.99 -6.83 6.45
N GLY A 117 -10.24 -7.81 5.58
CA GLY A 117 -11.55 -8.46 5.38
C GLY A 117 -12.83 -7.64 5.13
N VAL A 118 -12.80 -6.33 4.89
CA VAL A 118 -14.02 -5.55 4.60
C VAL A 118 -14.24 -5.34 3.09
N GLU A 119 -13.16 -5.25 2.30
CA GLU A 119 -13.20 -5.14 0.81
C GLU A 119 -11.93 -5.72 0.14
N GLY A 120 -11.10 -6.50 0.85
CA GLY A 120 -9.65 -6.56 0.60
C GLY A 120 -8.95 -7.92 0.61
N ASP A 121 -9.48 -8.94 -0.05
CA ASP A 121 -8.81 -10.25 -0.20
C ASP A 121 -7.73 -10.29 -1.30
N TRP A 122 -7.26 -9.13 -1.77
CA TRP A 122 -6.30 -9.05 -2.87
C TRP A 122 -4.84 -9.24 -2.42
N ILE A 123 -4.54 -9.17 -1.13
CA ILE A 123 -3.18 -9.42 -0.64
C ILE A 123 -3.08 -10.90 -0.26
N ASN A 124 -2.80 -11.75 -1.25
CA ASN A 124 -2.60 -13.19 -1.06
C ASN A 124 -1.13 -13.51 -0.71
N GLY A 125 -0.82 -14.79 -0.52
CA GLY A 125 0.55 -15.25 -0.21
C GLY A 125 1.58 -14.83 -1.25
N GLU A 126 1.24 -14.88 -2.54
CA GLU A 126 2.15 -14.49 -3.63
C GLU A 126 2.49 -13.00 -3.61
N ILE A 127 1.50 -12.14 -3.31
CA ILE A 127 1.73 -10.70 -3.09
C ILE A 127 2.64 -10.51 -1.88
N ILE A 128 2.40 -11.22 -0.78
CA ILE A 128 3.24 -11.11 0.42
C ILE A 128 4.69 -11.44 0.06
N GLU A 129 4.95 -12.59 -0.55
CA GLU A 129 6.30 -13.02 -0.94
C GLU A 129 6.96 -12.05 -1.93
N THR A 130 6.23 -11.62 -2.96
CA THR A 130 6.75 -10.72 -3.99
C THR A 130 7.19 -9.37 -3.39
N TYR A 131 6.38 -8.80 -2.50
CA TYR A 131 6.69 -7.50 -1.90
C TYR A 131 7.66 -7.60 -0.73
N SER A 132 7.73 -8.73 -0.02
CA SER A 132 8.82 -9.01 0.91
C SER A 132 10.15 -9.08 0.19
N ALA A 133 10.24 -9.76 -0.96
CA ALA A 133 11.46 -9.76 -1.78
C ALA A 133 11.81 -8.36 -2.31
N LEU A 134 10.81 -7.54 -2.63
CA LEU A 134 11.00 -6.13 -3.03
C LEU A 134 11.54 -5.28 -1.87
N HIS A 135 11.12 -5.56 -0.64
CA HIS A 135 11.60 -4.91 0.57
C HIS A 135 13.03 -5.33 0.91
N ASP A 136 13.34 -6.63 0.85
CA ASP A 136 14.70 -7.16 1.05
C ASP A 136 15.70 -6.56 0.05
N ALA A 137 15.22 -6.26 -1.17
CA ALA A 137 16.00 -5.58 -2.20
C ALA A 137 16.09 -4.04 -2.05
N GLY A 138 15.44 -3.46 -1.03
CA GLY A 138 15.49 -2.02 -0.72
C GLY A 138 14.57 -1.13 -1.57
N PHE A 139 13.56 -1.70 -2.23
CA PHE A 139 12.65 -0.96 -3.11
C PHE A 139 11.22 -0.81 -2.56
N ALA A 140 10.83 -1.64 -1.60
CA ALA A 140 9.60 -1.49 -0.85
C ALA A 140 9.88 -1.08 0.59
N HIS A 141 9.05 -0.20 1.12
CA HIS A 141 9.20 0.33 2.47
C HIS A 141 7.90 0.19 3.25
N SER A 142 8.03 -0.06 4.55
CA SER A 142 6.92 -0.02 5.49
C SER A 142 7.03 1.21 6.38
N VAL A 143 5.86 1.67 6.79
CA VAL A 143 5.70 2.55 7.95
C VAL A 143 5.03 1.70 9.01
N GLU A 144 5.46 1.77 10.25
CA GLU A 144 4.82 1.08 11.37
C GLU A 144 4.31 2.10 12.37
N VAL A 145 3.13 1.82 12.95
CA VAL A 145 2.53 2.63 14.00
C VAL A 145 2.31 1.76 15.22
N TRP A 146 3.07 2.00 16.28
CA TRP A 146 3.04 1.21 17.51
C TRP A 146 2.24 1.93 18.60
N CYS A 147 1.48 1.18 19.40
CA CYS A 147 0.79 1.69 20.58
C CYS A 147 1.11 0.78 21.78
N GLY A 148 1.93 1.26 22.72
CA GLY A 148 2.32 0.46 23.88
C GLY A 148 3.14 -0.79 23.52
N GLY A 149 3.92 -0.72 22.44
CA GLY A 149 4.75 -1.84 21.96
C GLY A 149 4.05 -2.81 21.01
N GLU A 150 2.76 -2.61 20.73
CA GLU A 150 1.99 -3.43 19.78
C GLU A 150 1.79 -2.70 18.46
N LEU A 151 1.89 -3.43 17.34
CA LEU A 151 1.70 -2.93 15.96
C LEU A 151 0.20 -2.83 15.58
#